data_AF-A0A660UKF7-F1
#
_entry.id   AF-A0A660UKF7-F1
#
_cell.length_a   1.000
_cell.length_b   1.000
_cell.length_c   1.000
_cell.angle_alpha   90.00
_cell.angle_beta   90.00
_cell.angle_gamma   90.00
#
_symmetry.space_group_name_H-M   'P 1'
#
loop_
_entity.id
_entity.type
_entity.pdbx_description
1 polymer ?
#
loop_
_entity_poly.entity_id
_entity_poly.type
_entity_poly.pdbx_seq_one_letter_code
_entity_poly.pdbx_strand_id
1 'polypeptide(L)'
;MTNRELFHATMAFENGKELLHLEHGFWPELLADWRQEGWGDGVADPEVLGMSMELDVFDHFNVCQMAYYTVGQHFLPELKSEVISEKDGRRITRDEIGSEVEVRTDGASLPHVIKFGIKDMADYLAVRDRLIGNTEQRASVYDLATVGPAAQNQQDHIVGLHINGPFAFLRDILGVENAMMIPYLDPELTRMILDDHLQVCKQAGAITIKALKPDFCFIWEDSTYKNGPMVSPSLFEEFHLPFYKEWTSFVKECGVKHAIVDTDGDPTALLPLWIEGGVDGMLPWEANAVDILKVAEDFPGLVLFGGISKHALEKDADAIDKELQRVLPALSKRGGYVAALDHHVPQGVPLENYKHYCSRLLDYGKANKSTRF
;
A
#
# COMPACT_ATOMS: atom_id res chain seq x y z
N MET A 1 -19.42 -11.80 -11.64
CA MET A 1 -18.85 -11.95 -10.30
C MET A 1 -18.95 -10.59 -9.61
N THR A 2 -19.09 -10.54 -8.28
CA THR A 2 -18.87 -9.30 -7.52
C THR A 2 -17.41 -8.85 -7.65
N ASN A 3 -17.08 -7.62 -7.24
CA ASN A 3 -15.69 -7.15 -7.23
C ASN A 3 -14.81 -8.09 -6.41
N ARG A 4 -15.30 -8.48 -5.23
CA ARG A 4 -14.61 -9.39 -4.30
C ARG A 4 -14.41 -10.79 -4.87
N GLU A 5 -15.45 -11.37 -5.50
CA GLU A 5 -15.33 -12.69 -6.18
C GLU A 5 -14.29 -12.64 -7.31
N LEU A 6 -14.32 -11.59 -8.13
CA LEU A 6 -13.38 -11.42 -9.23
C LEU A 6 -11.95 -11.18 -8.75
N PHE A 7 -11.75 -10.48 -7.63
CA PHE A 7 -10.45 -10.37 -6.98
C PHE A 7 -9.90 -11.75 -6.60
N HIS A 8 -10.65 -12.56 -5.86
CA HIS A 8 -10.20 -13.90 -5.48
C HIS A 8 -9.92 -14.79 -6.70
N ALA A 9 -10.76 -14.72 -7.75
CA ALA A 9 -10.49 -15.43 -9.01
C ALA A 9 -9.23 -14.92 -9.72
N THR A 10 -8.97 -13.61 -9.68
CA THR A 10 -7.76 -13.01 -10.28
C THR A 10 -6.51 -13.46 -9.53
N MET A 11 -6.53 -13.42 -8.19
CA MET A 11 -5.43 -13.89 -7.34
C MET A 11 -5.14 -15.39 -7.55
N ALA A 12 -6.16 -16.18 -7.88
CA ALA A 12 -6.02 -17.61 -8.17
C ALA A 12 -5.67 -17.93 -9.63
N PHE A 13 -5.53 -16.93 -10.51
CA PHE A 13 -5.38 -17.11 -11.97
C PHE A 13 -6.57 -17.86 -12.62
N GLU A 14 -7.76 -17.73 -12.04
CA GLU A 14 -9.01 -18.40 -12.42
C GLU A 14 -10.07 -17.41 -12.99
N ASN A 15 -9.72 -16.13 -13.15
CA ASN A 15 -10.61 -15.07 -13.66
C ASN A 15 -10.97 -15.22 -15.16
N GLY A 16 -10.34 -16.16 -15.87
CA GLY A 16 -10.63 -16.46 -17.28
C GLY A 16 -10.31 -15.28 -18.20
N LYS A 17 -11.34 -14.54 -18.62
CA LYS A 17 -11.21 -13.30 -19.43
C LYS A 17 -11.80 -12.07 -18.74
N GLU A 18 -12.27 -12.20 -17.51
CA GLU A 18 -12.79 -11.05 -16.77
C GLU A 18 -11.61 -10.24 -16.20
N LEU A 19 -11.68 -8.92 -16.35
CA LEU A 19 -10.64 -7.99 -15.91
C LEU A 19 -11.11 -7.29 -14.65
N LEU A 20 -10.33 -7.38 -13.57
CA LEU A 20 -10.56 -6.54 -12.40
C LEU A 20 -9.93 -5.18 -12.64
N HIS A 21 -10.77 -4.13 -12.69
CA HIS A 21 -10.31 -2.76 -12.66
C HIS A 21 -10.34 -2.25 -11.21
N LEU A 22 -9.18 -1.81 -10.73
CA LEU A 22 -8.96 -1.26 -9.40
C LEU A 22 -8.11 0.00 -9.57
N GLU A 23 -8.25 1.00 -8.69
CA GLU A 23 -7.30 2.12 -8.67
C GLU A 23 -6.72 2.31 -7.27
N HIS A 24 -5.48 2.77 -7.23
CA HIS A 24 -4.74 2.97 -5.97
C HIS A 24 -5.33 4.11 -5.12
N GLY A 25 -5.79 5.16 -5.79
CA GLY A 25 -6.32 6.35 -5.13
C GLY A 25 -6.40 7.55 -6.07
N PHE A 26 -7.09 8.58 -5.58
CA PHE A 26 -7.25 9.86 -6.26
C PHE A 26 -6.68 10.95 -5.36
N TRP A 27 -5.89 11.86 -5.92
CA TRP A 27 -5.43 13.02 -5.15
C TRP A 27 -6.60 13.98 -4.86
N PRO A 28 -6.70 14.56 -3.65
CA PRO A 28 -7.75 15.53 -3.33
C PRO A 28 -7.80 16.70 -4.31
N GLU A 29 -6.63 17.16 -4.78
CA GLU A 29 -6.50 18.24 -5.75
C GLU A 29 -7.10 17.87 -7.11
N LEU A 30 -6.93 16.62 -7.55
CA LEU A 30 -7.56 16.11 -8.77
C LEU A 30 -9.09 16.15 -8.66
N LEU A 31 -9.63 15.68 -7.53
CA LEU A 31 -11.08 15.68 -7.31
C LEU A 31 -11.63 17.11 -7.27
N ALA A 32 -10.87 18.06 -6.74
CA ALA A 32 -11.22 19.48 -6.78
C ALA A 32 -11.22 20.05 -8.22
N ASP A 33 -10.29 19.63 -9.07
CA ASP A 33 -10.26 20.01 -10.49
C ASP A 33 -11.48 19.44 -11.23
N TRP A 34 -11.79 18.15 -11.05
CA TRP A 34 -12.96 17.53 -11.70
C TRP A 34 -14.29 18.15 -11.29
N ARG A 35 -14.44 18.56 -10.02
CA ARG A 35 -15.64 19.30 -9.57
C ARG A 35 -15.82 20.60 -10.34
N GLN A 36 -14.73 21.31 -10.66
CA GLN A 36 -14.79 22.52 -11.49
C GLN A 36 -15.13 22.21 -12.96
N GLU A 37 -14.77 21.02 -13.44
CA GLU A 37 -15.19 20.50 -14.75
C GLU A 37 -16.65 20.00 -14.78
N GLY A 38 -17.38 20.14 -13.66
CA GLY A 38 -18.79 19.76 -13.54
C GLY A 38 -19.00 18.31 -13.11
N TRP A 39 -17.99 17.67 -12.51
CA TRP A 39 -18.14 16.33 -11.94
C TRP A 39 -18.82 16.34 -10.57
N GLY A 40 -19.72 15.37 -10.39
CA GLY A 40 -19.95 14.76 -9.07
C GLY A 40 -20.58 15.66 -8.01
N ASP A 41 -21.62 16.42 -8.35
CA ASP A 41 -22.47 17.09 -7.34
C ASP A 41 -22.97 16.05 -6.33
N GLY A 42 -22.48 16.12 -5.08
CA GLY A 42 -22.84 15.21 -4.01
C GLY A 42 -22.11 13.86 -3.99
N VAL A 43 -21.05 13.69 -4.78
CA VAL A 43 -20.16 12.50 -4.69
C VAL A 43 -19.10 12.74 -3.62
N ALA A 44 -18.98 11.80 -2.68
CA ALA A 44 -18.02 11.87 -1.59
C ALA A 44 -16.59 11.62 -2.07
N ASP A 45 -15.62 12.18 -1.35
CA ASP A 45 -14.22 11.78 -1.48
C ASP A 45 -14.04 10.36 -0.92
N PRO A 46 -13.15 9.54 -1.50
CA PRO A 46 -12.96 8.17 -1.06
C PRO A 46 -12.22 8.10 0.29
N GLU A 47 -12.62 7.13 1.12
CA GLU A 47 -11.89 6.74 2.34
C GLU A 47 -11.01 5.51 2.04
N VAL A 48 -9.71 5.60 2.32
CA VAL A 48 -8.75 4.50 2.09
C VAL A 48 -8.39 3.76 3.37
N LEU A 49 -8.48 4.42 4.53
CA LEU A 49 -8.20 3.84 5.85
C LEU A 49 -9.47 3.25 6.45
N GLY A 50 -9.95 2.19 5.79
CA GLY A 50 -11.16 1.48 6.14
C GLY A 50 -12.12 1.51 4.97
N MET A 51 -13.39 1.26 5.27
CA MET A 51 -14.44 1.17 4.26
C MET A 51 -15.48 2.26 4.50
N SER A 52 -15.76 3.07 3.47
CA SER A 52 -16.89 3.98 3.47
C SER A 52 -18.19 3.25 3.11
N MET A 53 -19.28 3.64 3.76
CA MET A 53 -20.63 3.20 3.39
C MET A 53 -21.32 4.19 2.45
N GLU A 54 -20.73 5.37 2.25
CA GLU A 54 -21.21 6.36 1.29
C GLU A 54 -20.77 6.01 -0.13
N LEU A 55 -21.53 6.45 -1.12
CA LEU A 55 -21.15 6.33 -2.52
C LEU A 55 -20.06 7.36 -2.83
N ASP A 56 -18.96 6.90 -3.41
CA ASP A 56 -17.80 7.73 -3.71
C ASP A 56 -17.39 7.67 -5.19
N VAL A 57 -16.22 8.23 -5.48
CA VAL A 57 -15.64 8.25 -6.84
C VAL A 57 -15.44 6.85 -7.42
N PHE A 58 -15.05 5.85 -6.61
CA PHE A 58 -14.81 4.49 -7.08
C PHE A 58 -16.11 3.86 -7.57
N ASP A 59 -17.17 4.00 -6.76
CA ASP A 59 -18.52 3.60 -7.13
C ASP A 59 -18.99 4.24 -8.43
N HIS A 60 -18.85 5.55 -8.54
CA HIS A 60 -19.34 6.29 -9.70
C HIS A 60 -18.71 5.81 -11.02
N PHE A 61 -17.42 5.51 -10.99
CA PHE A 61 -16.70 4.99 -12.15
C PHE A 61 -16.75 3.46 -12.26
N ASN A 62 -17.41 2.79 -11.30
CA ASN A 62 -17.48 1.35 -11.21
C ASN A 62 -16.09 0.68 -11.16
N VAL A 63 -15.19 1.31 -10.41
CA VAL A 63 -13.81 0.92 -10.15
C VAL A 63 -13.75 0.25 -8.79
N CYS A 64 -13.00 -0.84 -8.66
CA CYS A 64 -12.83 -1.48 -7.36
C CYS A 64 -11.90 -0.67 -6.46
N GLN A 65 -12.20 -0.66 -5.16
CA GLN A 65 -11.43 0.06 -4.13
C GLN A 65 -10.84 -0.91 -3.12
N MET A 66 -9.61 -0.65 -2.69
CA MET A 66 -9.02 -1.32 -1.54
C MET A 66 -9.35 -0.54 -0.26
N ALA A 67 -9.76 -1.26 0.77
CA ALA A 67 -10.06 -0.73 2.09
C ALA A 67 -9.04 -1.28 3.09
N TYR A 68 -8.13 -0.44 3.57
CA TYR A 68 -7.01 -0.88 4.42
C TYR A 68 -7.31 -0.71 5.90
N TYR A 69 -7.06 -1.78 6.67
CA TYR A 69 -7.13 -1.76 8.13
C TYR A 69 -5.74 -2.04 8.70
N THR A 70 -5.16 -1.00 9.29
CA THR A 70 -3.79 -1.01 9.83
C THR A 70 -3.72 -1.72 11.18
N VAL A 71 -2.72 -2.58 11.36
CA VAL A 71 -2.45 -3.21 12.66
C VAL A 71 -1.82 -2.17 13.62
N GLY A 72 -2.11 -2.26 14.92
CA GLY A 72 -1.49 -1.42 15.95
C GLY A 72 0.01 -1.68 16.15
N GLN A 73 0.81 -1.30 15.16
CA GLN A 73 2.23 -1.67 15.00
C GLN A 73 3.23 -0.60 15.50
N HIS A 74 2.75 0.59 15.88
CA HIS A 74 3.60 1.72 16.30
C HIS A 74 3.70 1.86 17.83
N PHE A 75 4.51 2.80 18.32
CA PHE A 75 4.73 3.00 19.76
C PHE A 75 3.48 3.52 20.48
N LEU A 76 3.11 2.89 21.59
CA LEU A 76 1.93 3.20 22.39
C LEU A 76 2.21 3.12 23.91
N PRO A 77 1.86 4.15 24.72
CA PRO A 77 1.37 5.45 24.27
C PRO A 77 2.43 6.21 23.48
N GLU A 78 1.99 7.07 22.57
CA GLU A 78 2.86 8.01 21.86
C GLU A 78 3.53 9.00 22.83
N LEU A 79 4.72 9.50 22.48
CA LEU A 79 5.29 10.63 23.22
C LEU A 79 4.45 11.86 22.89
N LYS A 80 4.37 12.78 23.84
CA LYS A 80 3.71 14.04 23.57
C LYS A 80 4.52 14.83 22.55
N SER A 81 3.90 15.14 21.42
CA SER A 81 4.47 16.04 20.41
C SER A 81 4.62 17.45 20.97
N GLU A 82 5.77 18.08 20.71
CA GLU A 82 6.12 19.40 21.24
C GLU A 82 6.70 20.31 20.15
N VAL A 83 6.18 21.53 20.02
CA VAL A 83 6.77 22.54 19.13
C VAL A 83 8.04 23.10 19.77
N ILE A 84 9.19 22.85 19.14
CA ILE A 84 10.50 23.38 19.55
C ILE A 84 10.64 24.83 19.08
N SER A 85 10.27 25.11 17.83
CA SER A 85 10.30 26.46 17.27
C SER A 85 9.35 26.60 16.08
N GLU A 86 8.87 27.82 15.83
CA GLU A 86 8.15 28.18 14.61
C GLU A 86 8.60 29.56 14.15
N LYS A 87 9.13 29.64 12.92
CA LYS A 87 9.66 30.88 12.33
C LYS A 87 9.68 30.79 10.81
N ASP A 88 9.42 31.91 10.14
CA ASP A 88 9.61 32.07 8.68
C ASP A 88 8.89 31.00 7.83
N GLY A 89 7.68 30.59 8.24
CA GLY A 89 6.90 29.57 7.55
C GLY A 89 7.39 28.13 7.76
N ARG A 90 8.26 27.90 8.75
CA ARG A 90 8.76 26.59 9.16
C ARG A 90 8.47 26.35 10.63
N ARG A 91 8.12 25.11 10.96
CA ARG A 91 7.92 24.63 12.32
C ARG A 91 8.82 23.44 12.56
N ILE A 92 9.55 23.45 13.68
CA ILE A 92 10.30 22.31 14.17
C ILE A 92 9.51 21.71 15.34
N THR A 93 9.14 20.45 15.22
CA THR A 93 8.44 19.66 16.24
C THR A 93 9.32 18.51 16.71
N ARG A 94 9.23 18.17 18.00
CA ARG A 94 9.59 16.83 18.46
C ARG A 94 8.36 15.94 18.31
N ASP A 95 8.49 14.88 17.54
CA ASP A 95 7.40 13.95 17.22
C ASP A 95 7.15 12.91 18.32
N GLU A 96 6.22 12.01 18.04
CA GLU A 96 5.67 10.98 18.92
C GLU A 96 6.65 9.83 19.24
N ILE A 97 7.78 9.78 18.53
CA ILE A 97 8.89 8.84 18.75
C ILE A 97 10.19 9.56 19.18
N GLY A 98 10.13 10.89 19.34
CA GLY A 98 11.20 11.71 19.89
C GLY A 98 12.15 12.30 18.84
N SER A 99 11.84 12.18 17.55
CA SER A 99 12.61 12.79 16.47
C SER A 99 12.25 14.28 16.34
N GLU A 100 13.23 15.10 15.97
CA GLU A 100 13.02 16.52 15.66
C GLU A 100 12.82 16.67 14.16
N VAL A 101 11.67 17.21 13.77
CA VAL A 101 11.20 17.25 12.39
C VAL A 101 10.86 18.68 12.02
N GLU A 102 11.36 19.16 10.89
CA GLU A 102 11.00 20.43 10.28
C GLU A 102 9.88 20.22 9.26
N VAL A 103 8.78 20.96 9.42
CA VAL A 103 7.68 21.02 8.46
C VAL A 103 7.49 22.44 7.97
N ARG A 104 7.08 22.59 6.71
CA ARG A 104 6.56 23.86 6.22
C ARG A 104 5.16 24.08 6.78
N THR A 105 4.86 25.28 7.25
CA THR A 105 3.53 25.60 7.79
C THR A 105 2.44 25.66 6.73
N ASP A 106 2.81 25.70 5.44
CA ASP A 106 1.87 25.65 4.31
C ASP A 106 1.61 24.21 3.81
N GLY A 107 2.25 23.20 4.40
CA GLY A 107 2.08 21.79 4.02
C GLY A 107 2.66 21.41 2.66
N ALA A 108 3.37 22.31 1.96
CA ALA A 108 3.80 22.12 0.58
C ALA A 108 5.06 21.23 0.41
N SER A 109 5.53 20.57 1.47
CA SER A 109 6.63 19.61 1.38
C SER A 109 6.54 18.55 2.46
N LEU A 110 7.13 17.39 2.18
CA LEU A 110 7.31 16.35 3.17
C LEU A 110 8.11 16.88 4.38
N PRO A 111 7.81 16.39 5.60
CA PRO A 111 8.60 16.68 6.78
C PRO A 111 10.08 16.30 6.59
N HIS A 112 10.99 17.15 7.04
CA HIS A 112 12.43 16.89 7.04
C HIS A 112 12.90 16.57 8.46
N VAL A 113 13.33 15.33 8.69
CA VAL A 113 13.86 14.94 10.00
C VAL A 113 15.24 15.53 10.21
N ILE A 114 15.37 16.43 11.20
CA ILE A 114 16.63 17.05 11.62
C ILE A 114 17.44 16.07 12.48
N LYS A 115 16.75 15.34 13.36
CA LYS A 115 17.39 14.44 14.32
C LYS A 115 16.45 13.29 14.68
N PHE A 116 16.93 12.05 14.57
CA PHE A 116 16.14 10.88 14.98
C PHE A 116 16.13 10.68 16.49
N GLY A 117 14.95 10.31 17.01
CA GLY A 117 14.76 9.92 18.40
C GLY A 117 15.57 8.68 18.76
N ILE A 118 15.57 7.68 17.89
CA ILE A 118 16.29 6.42 18.03
C ILE A 118 17.54 6.46 17.13
N LYS A 119 18.72 6.28 17.72
CA LYS A 119 20.01 6.27 16.99
C LYS A 119 20.85 5.03 17.25
N ASP A 120 20.66 4.41 18.42
CA ASP A 120 21.41 3.25 18.87
C ASP A 120 20.54 2.36 19.78
N MET A 121 21.13 1.26 20.24
CA MET A 121 20.50 0.29 21.13
C MET A 121 19.98 0.93 22.42
N ALA A 122 20.69 1.89 23.00
CA ALA A 122 20.29 2.50 24.26
C ALA A 122 19.03 3.34 24.10
N ASP A 123 18.96 4.14 23.02
CA ASP A 123 17.76 4.90 22.68
C ASP A 123 16.57 3.96 22.41
N TYR A 124 16.79 2.88 21.65
CA TYR A 124 15.74 1.92 21.34
C TYR A 124 15.20 1.25 22.60
N LEU A 125 16.07 0.74 23.47
CA LEU A 125 15.67 0.13 24.75
C LEU A 125 14.90 1.10 25.66
N ALA A 126 15.18 2.40 25.59
CA ALA A 126 14.46 3.40 26.38
C ALA A 126 13.00 3.58 25.96
N VAL A 127 12.65 3.22 24.71
CA VAL A 127 11.27 3.31 24.18
C VAL A 127 10.65 1.95 23.83
N ARG A 128 11.42 0.86 23.87
CA ARG A 128 11.01 -0.49 23.42
C ARG A 128 9.73 -0.99 24.08
N ASP A 129 9.53 -0.77 25.37
CA ASP A 129 8.32 -1.21 26.08
C ASP A 129 7.04 -0.58 25.52
N ARG A 130 7.14 0.62 24.92
CA ARG A 130 6.02 1.26 24.22
C ARG A 130 5.73 0.59 22.88
N LEU A 131 6.67 -0.14 22.29
CA LEU A 131 6.42 -0.92 21.07
C LEU A 131 5.87 -2.31 21.42
N ILE A 132 6.48 -3.02 22.36
CA ILE A 132 6.11 -4.42 22.64
C ILE A 132 4.98 -4.61 23.66
N GLY A 133 4.63 -3.57 24.42
CA GLY A 133 3.57 -3.60 25.44
C GLY A 133 2.18 -3.24 24.91
N ASN A 134 1.19 -3.15 25.82
CA ASN A 134 -0.17 -2.62 25.56
C ASN A 134 -1.00 -3.37 24.50
N THR A 135 -0.87 -4.69 24.39
CA THR A 135 -1.53 -5.53 23.37
C THR A 135 -3.04 -5.26 23.22
N GLU A 136 -3.79 -5.10 24.33
CA GLU A 136 -5.23 -4.83 24.27
C GLU A 136 -5.56 -3.49 23.59
N GLN A 137 -4.75 -2.46 23.84
CA GLN A 137 -4.95 -1.13 23.21
C GLN A 137 -4.52 -1.12 21.73
N ARG A 138 -3.62 -2.02 21.32
CA ARG A 138 -3.22 -2.18 19.91
C ARG A 138 -4.31 -2.78 19.05
N ALA A 139 -5.21 -3.55 19.66
CA ALA A 139 -6.37 -4.11 18.97
C ALA A 139 -7.53 -3.13 18.84
N SER A 140 -7.49 -2.00 19.54
CA SER A 140 -8.53 -0.97 19.53
C SER A 140 -8.28 0.18 18.56
N VAL A 141 -7.44 -0.01 17.53
CA VAL A 141 -7.26 0.98 16.44
C VAL A 141 -8.59 1.28 15.75
N TYR A 142 -9.46 0.27 15.68
CA TYR A 142 -10.81 0.39 15.12
C TYR A 142 -11.86 -0.13 16.11
N ASP A 143 -13.09 0.35 15.99
CA ASP A 143 -14.24 -0.31 16.61
C ASP A 143 -14.59 -1.58 15.83
N LEU A 144 -13.87 -2.67 16.11
CA LEU A 144 -13.99 -3.96 15.44
C LEU A 144 -15.39 -4.57 15.55
N ALA A 145 -16.19 -4.19 16.57
CA ALA A 145 -17.57 -4.65 16.69
C ALA A 145 -18.47 -4.05 15.59
N THR A 146 -18.14 -2.84 15.14
CA THR A 146 -18.84 -2.14 14.06
C THR A 146 -18.25 -2.48 12.69
N VAL A 147 -16.92 -2.36 12.53
CA VAL A 147 -16.29 -2.55 11.21
C VAL A 147 -16.17 -4.02 10.80
N GLY A 148 -16.09 -4.95 11.75
CA GLY A 148 -15.98 -6.40 11.48
C GLY A 148 -17.16 -6.94 10.67
N PRO A 149 -18.41 -6.81 11.14
CA PRO A 149 -19.58 -7.23 10.38
C PRO A 149 -19.70 -6.53 9.02
N ALA A 150 -19.32 -5.25 8.92
CA ALA A 150 -19.36 -4.52 7.65
C ALA A 150 -18.37 -5.12 6.63
N ALA A 151 -17.10 -5.30 7.03
CA ALA A 151 -16.05 -5.89 6.19
C ALA A 151 -16.36 -7.33 5.75
N GLN A 152 -17.01 -8.13 6.59
CA GLN A 152 -17.35 -9.51 6.27
C GLN A 152 -18.54 -9.65 5.30
N ASN A 153 -19.51 -8.74 5.33
CA ASN A 153 -20.76 -8.87 4.57
C ASN A 153 -20.76 -8.09 3.24
N GLN A 154 -19.81 -7.18 3.04
CA GLN A 154 -19.68 -6.38 1.81
C GLN A 154 -19.07 -7.17 0.63
N GLN A 155 -19.31 -6.69 -0.60
CA GLN A 155 -18.88 -7.34 -1.85
C GLN A 155 -18.10 -6.44 -2.83
N ASP A 156 -17.92 -5.17 -2.51
CA ASP A 156 -17.48 -4.11 -3.45
C ASP A 156 -16.05 -3.63 -3.23
N HIS A 157 -15.62 -3.63 -1.97
CA HIS A 157 -14.26 -3.32 -1.56
C HIS A 157 -13.44 -4.60 -1.42
N ILE A 158 -12.13 -4.48 -1.59
CA ILE A 158 -11.19 -5.54 -1.21
C ILE A 158 -10.59 -5.15 0.14
N VAL A 159 -10.86 -5.94 1.17
CA VAL A 159 -10.45 -5.63 2.54
C VAL A 159 -9.01 -6.08 2.75
N GLY A 160 -8.10 -5.13 2.97
CA GLY A 160 -6.69 -5.38 3.19
C GLY A 160 -6.29 -5.24 4.67
N LEU A 161 -5.53 -6.20 5.19
CA LEU A 161 -4.79 -6.02 6.44
C LEU A 161 -3.48 -5.31 6.16
N HIS A 162 -3.33 -4.08 6.63
CA HIS A 162 -2.13 -3.29 6.39
C HIS A 162 -1.11 -3.43 7.53
N ILE A 163 0.13 -3.75 7.14
CA ILE A 163 1.32 -3.61 7.96
C ILE A 163 2.42 -2.88 7.19
N ASN A 164 3.37 -2.31 7.93
CA ASN A 164 4.62 -1.86 7.34
C ASN A 164 5.51 -3.09 7.18
N GLY A 165 6.26 -3.16 6.09
CA GLY A 165 7.32 -4.15 5.90
C GLY A 165 8.56 -3.81 6.75
N PRO A 166 9.55 -4.72 6.78
CA PRO A 166 10.76 -4.53 7.56
C PRO A 166 11.53 -3.25 7.20
N PHE A 167 11.63 -2.88 5.92
CA PHE A 167 12.33 -1.66 5.54
C PHE A 167 11.51 -0.42 5.87
N ALA A 168 10.21 -0.42 5.56
CA ALA A 168 9.32 0.69 5.89
C ALA A 168 9.31 1.00 7.39
N PHE A 169 9.21 -0.02 8.24
CA PHE A 169 9.22 0.18 9.69
C PHE A 169 10.55 0.75 10.17
N LEU A 170 11.69 0.24 9.68
CA LEU A 170 13.01 0.82 9.97
C LEU A 170 13.09 2.28 9.50
N ARG A 171 12.53 2.59 8.32
CA ARG A 171 12.49 3.95 7.77
C ARG A 171 11.67 4.90 8.65
N ASP A 172 10.54 4.45 9.19
CA ASP A 172 9.70 5.27 10.06
C ASP A 172 10.42 5.65 11.36
N ILE A 173 11.20 4.73 11.92
CA ILE A 173 11.81 4.92 13.25
C ILE A 173 13.24 5.47 13.21
N LEU A 174 13.99 5.23 12.13
CA LEU A 174 15.39 5.62 11.97
C LEU A 174 15.61 6.59 10.80
N GLY A 175 14.64 6.74 9.89
CA GLY A 175 14.80 7.42 8.62
C GLY A 175 15.46 6.56 7.55
N VAL A 176 15.30 6.96 6.28
CA VAL A 176 15.74 6.17 5.12
C VAL A 176 17.24 5.87 5.11
N GLU A 177 18.09 6.88 5.38
CA GLU A 177 19.55 6.70 5.36
C GLU A 177 20.01 5.70 6.42
N ASN A 178 19.48 5.82 7.65
CA ASN A 178 19.83 4.90 8.72
C ASN A 178 19.21 3.52 8.50
N ALA A 179 18.00 3.41 7.95
CA ALA A 179 17.39 2.12 7.60
C ALA A 179 18.25 1.33 6.60
N MET A 180 18.90 2.02 5.65
CA MET A 180 19.85 1.38 4.72
C MET A 180 21.17 0.95 5.38
N MET A 181 21.63 1.70 6.38
CA MET A 181 22.95 1.53 6.99
C MET A 181 22.95 0.63 8.24
N ILE A 182 21.88 0.64 9.02
CA ILE A 182 21.82 -0.03 10.33
C ILE A 182 22.07 -1.54 10.27
N PRO A 183 21.66 -2.30 9.22
CA PRO A 183 21.98 -3.72 9.13
C PRO A 183 23.50 -3.99 9.11
N TYR A 184 24.32 -3.04 8.66
CA TYR A 184 25.78 -3.13 8.70
C TYR A 184 26.39 -2.59 10.00
N LEU A 185 25.81 -1.52 10.54
CA LEU A 185 26.38 -0.79 11.67
C LEU A 185 26.04 -1.46 13.01
N ASP A 186 24.81 -1.97 13.14
CA ASP A 186 24.33 -2.67 14.32
C ASP A 186 23.32 -3.79 13.93
N PRO A 187 23.84 -4.94 13.47
CA PRO A 187 23.00 -6.09 13.11
C PRO A 187 22.13 -6.60 14.27
N GLU A 188 22.59 -6.47 15.51
CA GLU A 188 21.86 -6.94 16.70
C GLU A 188 20.65 -6.05 16.96
N LEU A 189 20.83 -4.72 16.91
CA LEU A 189 19.73 -3.77 16.99
C LEU A 189 18.73 -3.97 15.85
N THR A 190 19.22 -4.15 14.63
CA THR A 190 18.36 -4.39 13.45
C THR A 190 17.47 -5.62 13.67
N ARG A 191 18.05 -6.75 14.10
CA ARG A 191 17.29 -7.98 14.39
C ARG A 191 16.28 -7.78 15.52
N MET A 192 16.66 -7.05 16.57
CA MET A 192 15.77 -6.78 17.71
C MET A 192 14.55 -5.96 17.29
N ILE A 193 14.75 -4.89 16.53
CA ILE A 193 13.67 -4.03 16.04
C ILE A 193 12.69 -4.84 15.17
N LEU A 194 13.23 -5.62 14.22
CA LEU A 194 12.40 -6.39 13.29
C LEU A 194 11.64 -7.53 13.99
N ASP A 195 12.26 -8.22 14.96
CA ASP A 195 11.56 -9.24 15.74
C ASP A 195 10.45 -8.60 16.61
N ASP A 196 10.75 -7.50 17.29
CA ASP A 196 9.76 -6.80 18.10
C ASP A 196 8.56 -6.33 17.27
N HIS A 197 8.82 -5.74 16.09
CA HIS A 197 7.79 -5.32 15.15
C HIS A 197 6.94 -6.50 14.68
N LEU A 198 7.58 -7.60 14.29
CA LEU A 198 6.89 -8.83 13.86
C LEU A 198 5.99 -9.38 14.97
N GLN A 199 6.49 -9.51 16.20
CA GLN A 199 5.71 -10.06 17.30
C GLN A 199 4.51 -9.16 17.64
N VAL A 200 4.69 -7.84 17.62
CA VAL A 200 3.60 -6.87 17.85
C VAL A 200 2.54 -6.97 16.74
N CYS A 201 2.97 -7.02 15.48
CA CYS A 201 2.09 -7.21 14.33
C CYS A 201 1.30 -8.52 14.44
N LYS A 202 1.93 -9.63 14.85
CA LYS A 202 1.24 -10.91 15.05
C LYS A 202 0.20 -10.84 16.16
N GLN A 203 0.54 -10.24 17.29
CA GLN A 203 -0.37 -10.12 18.43
C GLN A 203 -1.63 -9.31 18.10
N ALA A 204 -1.45 -8.10 17.56
CA ALA A 204 -2.57 -7.24 17.19
C ALA A 204 -3.29 -7.75 15.93
N GLY A 205 -2.54 -8.27 14.95
CA GLY A 205 -3.05 -8.86 13.72
C GLY A 205 -3.98 -10.05 13.96
N ALA A 206 -3.70 -10.93 14.93
CA ALA A 206 -4.58 -12.05 15.26
C ALA A 206 -6.02 -11.59 15.60
N ILE A 207 -6.15 -10.48 16.34
CA ILE A 207 -7.43 -9.93 16.76
C ILE A 207 -8.15 -9.29 15.57
N THR A 208 -7.42 -8.47 14.81
CA THR A 208 -7.94 -7.77 13.62
C THR A 208 -8.36 -8.74 12.52
N ILE A 209 -7.55 -9.75 12.19
CA ILE A 209 -7.86 -10.77 11.18
C ILE A 209 -9.13 -11.53 11.55
N LYS A 210 -9.26 -11.94 12.81
CA LYS A 210 -10.46 -12.65 13.30
C LYS A 210 -11.73 -11.81 13.15
N ALA A 211 -11.64 -10.50 13.37
CA ALA A 211 -12.77 -9.58 13.30
C ALA A 211 -13.14 -9.21 11.86
N LEU A 212 -12.17 -8.97 10.98
CA LEU A 212 -12.40 -8.45 9.63
C LEU A 212 -12.50 -9.55 8.57
N LYS A 213 -11.77 -10.66 8.72
CA LYS A 213 -11.52 -11.67 7.68
C LYS A 213 -11.06 -11.01 6.36
N PRO A 214 -9.89 -10.35 6.36
CA PRO A 214 -9.41 -9.60 5.20
C PRO A 214 -9.14 -10.53 4.02
N ASP A 215 -9.31 -9.99 2.81
CA ASP A 215 -9.12 -10.70 1.54
C ASP A 215 -7.63 -10.92 1.23
N PHE A 216 -6.78 -10.01 1.71
CA PHE A 216 -5.34 -10.05 1.54
C PHE A 216 -4.62 -9.31 2.69
N CYS A 217 -3.32 -9.55 2.81
CA CYS A 217 -2.42 -8.74 3.61
C CYS A 217 -1.65 -7.79 2.68
N PHE A 218 -1.71 -6.51 2.99
CA PHE A 218 -0.98 -5.43 2.34
C PHE A 218 0.26 -5.10 3.17
N ILE A 219 1.44 -5.19 2.56
CA ILE A 219 2.73 -4.95 3.20
C ILE A 219 3.37 -3.75 2.51
N TRP A 220 3.37 -2.60 3.17
CA TRP A 220 3.94 -1.37 2.63
C TRP A 220 5.44 -1.30 2.91
N GLU A 221 6.27 -1.19 1.87
CA GLU A 221 7.74 -1.16 1.99
C GLU A 221 8.39 0.16 1.55
N ASP A 222 8.00 0.69 0.37
CA ASP A 222 8.73 1.76 -0.32
C ASP A 222 10.26 1.59 -0.25
N SER A 223 10.71 0.38 -0.56
CA SER A 223 12.11 -0.02 -0.40
C SER A 223 12.91 0.06 -1.69
N THR A 224 12.28 0.55 -2.77
CA THR A 224 12.84 0.58 -4.11
C THR A 224 12.64 1.94 -4.77
N TYR A 225 13.39 2.19 -5.85
CA TYR A 225 13.25 3.36 -6.70
C TYR A 225 13.60 2.96 -8.14
N LYS A 226 13.55 3.90 -9.10
CA LYS A 226 13.71 3.58 -10.53
C LYS A 226 15.00 2.86 -10.93
N ASN A 227 16.06 2.87 -10.11
CA ASN A 227 17.31 2.16 -10.42
C ASN A 227 17.52 0.91 -9.54
N GLY A 228 16.46 0.41 -8.91
CA GLY A 228 16.50 -0.81 -8.11
C GLY A 228 16.26 -0.58 -6.61
N PRO A 229 16.60 -1.59 -5.78
CA PRO A 229 16.31 -1.55 -4.36
C PRO A 229 17.29 -0.69 -3.55
N MET A 230 16.79 -0.12 -2.46
CA MET A 230 17.58 0.59 -1.44
C MET A 230 18.33 -0.38 -0.51
N VAL A 231 17.91 -1.64 -0.48
CA VAL A 231 18.57 -2.72 0.27
C VAL A 231 19.07 -3.79 -0.70
N SER A 232 20.34 -4.19 -0.56
CA SER A 232 20.91 -5.24 -1.40
C SER A 232 20.21 -6.59 -1.19
N PRO A 233 20.12 -7.48 -2.20
CA PRO A 233 19.53 -8.81 -2.04
C PRO A 233 20.12 -9.62 -0.87
N SER A 234 21.42 -9.52 -0.59
CA SER A 234 22.05 -10.23 0.54
C SER A 234 21.56 -9.74 1.90
N LEU A 235 21.39 -8.43 2.07
CA LEU A 235 20.81 -7.89 3.31
C LEU A 235 19.33 -8.22 3.43
N PHE A 236 18.60 -8.18 2.31
CA PHE A 236 17.20 -8.57 2.31
C PHE A 236 17.06 -10.04 2.75
N GLU A 237 17.87 -10.94 2.19
CA GLU A 237 17.91 -12.35 2.57
C GLU A 237 18.23 -12.54 4.07
N GLU A 238 19.18 -11.78 4.61
CA GLU A 238 19.62 -11.93 6.00
C GLU A 238 18.62 -11.35 7.03
N PHE A 239 18.03 -10.19 6.75
CA PHE A 239 17.26 -9.42 7.73
C PHE A 239 15.76 -9.38 7.43
N HIS A 240 15.35 -9.31 6.17
CA HIS A 240 13.94 -9.08 5.80
C HIS A 240 13.22 -10.40 5.48
N LEU A 241 13.86 -11.30 4.75
CA LEU A 241 13.27 -12.59 4.36
C LEU A 241 12.75 -13.42 5.55
N PRO A 242 13.44 -13.49 6.71
CA PRO A 242 12.88 -14.18 7.88
C PRO A 242 11.57 -13.57 8.37
N PHE A 243 11.48 -12.23 8.39
CA PHE A 243 10.25 -11.51 8.72
C PHE A 243 9.12 -11.89 7.76
N TYR A 244 9.39 -11.85 6.45
CA TYR A 244 8.39 -12.20 5.44
C TYR A 244 7.88 -13.63 5.60
N LYS A 245 8.78 -14.62 5.74
CA LYS A 245 8.39 -16.02 5.91
C LYS A 245 7.50 -16.23 7.13
N GLU A 246 7.87 -15.64 8.26
CA GLU A 246 7.11 -15.80 9.50
C GLU A 246 5.77 -15.05 9.45
N TRP A 247 5.76 -13.82 8.93
CA TRP A 247 4.54 -13.03 8.81
C TRP A 247 3.55 -13.65 7.83
N THR A 248 3.99 -14.00 6.61
CA THR A 248 3.08 -14.57 5.60
C THR A 248 2.55 -15.94 6.03
N SER A 249 3.36 -16.77 6.69
CA SER A 249 2.88 -18.03 7.29
C SER A 249 1.82 -17.76 8.33
N PHE A 250 2.07 -16.82 9.25
CA PHE A 250 1.13 -16.48 10.32
C PHE A 250 -0.23 -15.99 9.78
N VAL A 251 -0.25 -15.07 8.81
CA VAL A 251 -1.52 -14.56 8.28
C VAL A 251 -2.28 -15.63 7.48
N LYS A 252 -1.56 -16.52 6.78
CA LYS A 252 -2.13 -17.68 6.06
C LYS A 252 -2.75 -18.69 7.03
N GLU A 253 -2.08 -18.99 8.14
CA GLU A 253 -2.63 -19.80 9.24
C GLU A 253 -3.89 -19.16 9.86
N CYS A 254 -3.96 -17.82 9.90
CA CYS A 254 -5.13 -17.08 10.35
C CYS A 254 -6.25 -16.97 9.30
N GLY A 255 -6.03 -17.49 8.08
CA GLY A 255 -7.04 -17.55 7.01
C GLY A 255 -6.93 -16.48 5.91
N VAL A 256 -5.94 -15.60 5.95
CA VAL A 256 -5.68 -14.60 4.89
C VAL A 256 -4.84 -15.24 3.80
N LYS A 257 -5.38 -15.35 2.58
CA LYS A 257 -4.77 -16.20 1.55
C LYS A 257 -3.59 -15.57 0.83
N HIS A 258 -3.61 -14.25 0.66
CA HIS A 258 -2.67 -13.55 -0.22
C HIS A 258 -1.89 -12.49 0.54
N ALA A 259 -0.59 -12.41 0.28
CA ALA A 259 0.26 -11.32 0.71
C ALA A 259 0.70 -10.50 -0.50
N ILE A 260 0.53 -9.19 -0.43
CA ILE A 260 0.80 -8.25 -1.52
C ILE A 260 1.71 -7.16 -0.98
N VAL A 261 2.84 -6.94 -1.65
CA VAL A 261 3.81 -5.90 -1.28
C VAL A 261 3.56 -4.63 -2.07
N ASP A 262 3.69 -3.49 -1.40
CA ASP A 262 3.66 -2.16 -1.99
C ASP A 262 5.05 -1.51 -1.95
N THR A 263 5.61 -1.21 -3.12
CA THR A 263 6.90 -0.52 -3.24
C THR A 263 7.05 0.12 -4.63
N ASP A 264 7.33 1.42 -4.64
CA ASP A 264 7.59 2.18 -5.87
C ASP A 264 8.91 1.78 -6.56
N GLY A 265 9.04 2.04 -7.85
CA GLY A 265 10.29 1.85 -8.59
C GLY A 265 10.49 0.46 -9.19
N ASP A 266 11.74 -0.02 -9.18
CA ASP A 266 12.12 -1.32 -9.75
C ASP A 266 12.44 -2.34 -8.64
N PRO A 267 11.49 -3.25 -8.32
CA PRO A 267 11.69 -4.30 -7.33
C PRO A 267 12.36 -5.57 -7.87
N THR A 268 12.69 -5.64 -9.16
CA THR A 268 13.00 -6.91 -9.85
C THR A 268 14.12 -7.72 -9.19
N ALA A 269 15.15 -7.04 -8.67
CA ALA A 269 16.27 -7.67 -7.98
C ALA A 269 15.91 -8.39 -6.67
N LEU A 270 14.79 -8.03 -6.04
CA LEU A 270 14.30 -8.60 -4.78
C LEU A 270 13.13 -9.58 -4.97
N LEU A 271 12.51 -9.64 -6.16
CA LEU A 271 11.36 -10.51 -6.43
C LEU A 271 11.56 -11.98 -6.03
N PRO A 272 12.70 -12.63 -6.32
CA PRO A 272 12.90 -14.02 -5.91
C PRO A 272 12.79 -14.20 -4.38
N LEU A 273 13.30 -13.25 -3.61
CA LEU A 273 13.29 -13.27 -2.14
C LEU A 273 11.90 -12.98 -1.59
N TRP A 274 11.16 -12.02 -2.17
CA TRP A 274 9.77 -11.79 -1.78
C TRP A 274 8.88 -13.00 -2.05
N ILE A 275 9.01 -13.63 -3.22
CA ILE A 275 8.28 -14.86 -3.57
C ILE A 275 8.64 -15.99 -2.59
N GLU A 276 9.93 -16.16 -2.28
CA GLU A 276 10.38 -17.11 -1.25
C GLU A 276 9.81 -16.78 0.14
N GLY A 277 9.65 -15.49 0.44
CA GLY A 277 8.99 -14.97 1.64
C GLY A 277 7.48 -15.18 1.69
N GLY A 278 6.88 -15.73 0.63
CA GLY A 278 5.45 -16.04 0.56
C GLY A 278 4.58 -14.91 0.02
N VAL A 279 5.17 -13.91 -0.65
CA VAL A 279 4.47 -12.84 -1.37
C VAL A 279 3.85 -13.37 -2.65
N ASP A 280 2.57 -13.07 -2.85
CA ASP A 280 1.76 -13.56 -3.97
C ASP A 280 1.61 -12.50 -5.08
N GLY A 281 1.77 -11.21 -4.76
CA GLY A 281 1.66 -10.13 -5.73
C GLY A 281 2.33 -8.84 -5.30
N MET A 282 2.40 -7.87 -6.21
CA MET A 282 2.96 -6.55 -5.93
C MET A 282 2.18 -5.43 -6.61
N LEU A 283 2.16 -4.27 -5.94
CA LEU A 283 1.74 -2.99 -6.47
C LEU A 283 2.70 -1.85 -6.03
N PRO A 284 2.59 -0.67 -6.64
CA PRO A 284 2.24 -0.53 -8.05
C PRO A 284 3.40 -1.02 -8.94
N TRP A 285 3.11 -1.45 -10.16
CA TRP A 285 4.14 -1.62 -11.19
C TRP A 285 4.36 -0.30 -11.94
N GLU A 286 5.38 0.47 -11.55
CA GLU A 286 5.68 1.78 -12.14
C GLU A 286 6.23 1.68 -13.58
N ALA A 287 5.47 2.18 -14.57
CA ALA A 287 5.80 2.02 -15.99
C ALA A 287 7.09 2.77 -16.40
N ASN A 288 7.47 3.80 -15.64
CA ASN A 288 8.71 4.55 -15.83
C ASN A 288 9.94 3.87 -15.21
N ALA A 289 9.76 2.85 -14.37
CA ALA A 289 10.83 2.12 -13.71
C ALA A 289 11.05 0.74 -14.33
N VAL A 290 9.97 0.02 -14.65
CA VAL A 290 10.03 -1.39 -15.05
C VAL A 290 9.00 -1.73 -16.12
N ASP A 291 9.38 -2.61 -17.05
CA ASP A 291 8.45 -3.17 -18.03
C ASP A 291 7.66 -4.33 -17.41
N ILE A 292 6.42 -4.07 -17.03
CA ILE A 292 5.50 -5.07 -16.47
C ILE A 292 5.33 -6.30 -17.39
N LEU A 293 5.43 -6.16 -18.72
CA LEU A 293 5.31 -7.31 -19.62
C LEU A 293 6.50 -8.26 -19.49
N LYS A 294 7.68 -7.71 -19.24
CA LYS A 294 8.88 -8.51 -18.99
C LYS A 294 8.79 -9.23 -17.65
N VAL A 295 8.32 -8.53 -16.61
CA VAL A 295 8.05 -9.14 -15.30
C VAL A 295 7.03 -10.27 -15.42
N ALA A 296 5.96 -10.07 -16.19
CA ALA A 296 4.92 -11.06 -16.40
C ALA A 296 5.44 -12.35 -17.08
N GLU A 297 6.44 -12.23 -17.96
CA GLU A 297 7.15 -13.34 -18.59
C GLU A 297 8.08 -14.06 -17.59
N ASP A 298 8.88 -13.29 -16.86
CA ASP A 298 9.92 -13.83 -15.97
C ASP A 298 9.33 -14.44 -14.68
N PHE A 299 8.18 -13.93 -14.23
CA PHE A 299 7.49 -14.34 -13.00
C PHE A 299 6.01 -14.71 -13.29
N PRO A 300 5.73 -15.84 -13.94
CA PRO A 300 4.38 -16.20 -14.39
C PRO A 300 3.38 -16.46 -13.25
N GLY A 301 3.86 -16.74 -12.04
CA GLY A 301 3.02 -16.98 -10.86
C GLY A 301 2.75 -15.75 -9.99
N LEU A 302 3.34 -14.59 -10.31
CA LEU A 302 3.18 -13.37 -9.52
C LEU A 302 1.91 -12.60 -9.95
N VAL A 303 1.08 -12.16 -9.01
CA VAL A 303 -0.04 -11.28 -9.34
C VAL A 303 0.47 -9.85 -9.52
N LEU A 304 0.08 -9.21 -10.62
CA LEU A 304 0.56 -7.88 -11.00
C LEU A 304 -0.57 -6.86 -10.91
N PHE A 305 -0.32 -5.73 -10.25
CA PHE A 305 -1.27 -4.63 -10.08
C PHE A 305 -0.68 -3.35 -10.68
N GLY A 306 -1.40 -2.70 -11.58
CA GLY A 306 -0.94 -1.45 -12.20
C GLY A 306 -0.26 -1.64 -13.55
N GLY A 307 0.84 -0.93 -13.81
CA GLY A 307 1.60 -1.03 -15.06
C GLY A 307 1.06 -0.22 -16.23
N ILE A 308 -0.07 0.47 -16.05
CA ILE A 308 -0.64 1.41 -17.03
C ILE A 308 -0.11 2.80 -16.69
N SER A 309 0.67 3.40 -17.58
CA SER A 309 1.30 4.69 -17.31
C SER A 309 0.27 5.81 -17.08
N LYS A 310 0.26 6.40 -15.88
CA LYS A 310 -0.59 7.55 -15.55
C LYS A 310 -0.36 8.76 -16.47
N HIS A 311 0.85 8.91 -17.01
CA HIS A 311 1.20 9.99 -17.95
C HIS A 311 0.53 9.86 -19.33
N ALA A 312 -0.08 8.72 -19.65
CA ALA A 312 -0.92 8.62 -20.83
C ALA A 312 -2.21 9.45 -20.67
N LEU A 313 -2.77 9.49 -19.45
CA LEU A 313 -4.01 10.19 -19.13
C LEU A 313 -3.83 11.72 -19.06
N GLU A 314 -2.61 12.20 -18.81
CA GLU A 314 -2.26 13.62 -18.85
C GLU A 314 -2.26 14.19 -20.29
N LYS A 315 -2.29 13.31 -21.30
CA LYS A 315 -2.22 13.67 -22.72
C LYS A 315 -3.62 13.67 -23.34
N ASP A 316 -3.95 12.64 -24.10
CA ASP A 316 -5.17 12.56 -24.91
C ASP A 316 -5.66 11.10 -25.05
N ALA A 317 -6.84 10.93 -25.62
CA ALA A 317 -7.47 9.62 -25.84
C ALA A 317 -6.58 8.66 -26.68
N ASP A 318 -5.83 9.18 -27.66
CA ASP A 318 -4.94 8.38 -28.50
C ASP A 318 -3.75 7.83 -27.69
N ALA A 319 -3.19 8.62 -26.77
CA ALA A 319 -2.15 8.19 -25.86
C ALA A 319 -2.66 7.11 -24.90
N ILE A 320 -3.85 7.29 -24.35
CA ILE A 320 -4.53 6.29 -23.51
C ILE A 320 -4.72 4.98 -24.28
N ASP A 321 -5.30 5.04 -25.48
CA ASP A 321 -5.57 3.84 -26.28
C ASP A 321 -4.30 3.06 -26.65
N LYS A 322 -3.21 3.77 -26.96
CA LYS A 322 -1.90 3.15 -27.23
C LYS A 322 -1.35 2.45 -25.99
N GLU A 323 -1.47 3.06 -24.83
CA GLU A 323 -0.98 2.49 -23.58
C GLU A 323 -1.79 1.24 -23.18
N LEU A 324 -3.12 1.31 -23.27
CA LEU A 324 -3.99 0.16 -23.00
C LEU A 324 -3.73 -0.99 -23.99
N GLN A 325 -3.53 -0.69 -25.27
CA GLN A 325 -3.20 -1.70 -26.29
C GLN A 325 -1.83 -2.36 -26.07
N ARG A 326 -0.89 -1.66 -25.42
CA ARG A 326 0.42 -2.21 -25.04
C ARG A 326 0.28 -3.24 -23.92
N VAL A 327 -0.51 -2.93 -22.89
CA VAL A 327 -0.53 -3.69 -21.63
C VAL A 327 -1.62 -4.77 -21.61
N LEU A 328 -2.87 -4.38 -21.86
CA LEU A 328 -4.03 -5.20 -21.55
C LEU A 328 -4.11 -6.52 -22.35
N PRO A 329 -3.88 -6.57 -23.68
CA PRO A 329 -4.02 -7.82 -24.42
C PRO A 329 -3.13 -8.95 -23.88
N ALA A 330 -1.92 -8.63 -23.45
CA ALA A 330 -0.96 -9.60 -22.93
C ALA A 330 -1.33 -10.02 -21.49
N LEU A 331 -1.57 -9.05 -20.60
CA LEU A 331 -1.80 -9.33 -19.18
C LEU A 331 -3.19 -9.92 -18.91
N SER A 332 -4.23 -9.46 -19.61
CA SER A 332 -5.57 -10.06 -19.49
C SER A 332 -5.58 -11.52 -19.96
N LYS A 333 -4.77 -11.87 -20.97
CA LYS A 333 -4.64 -13.26 -21.44
C LYS A 333 -3.86 -14.15 -20.46
N ARG A 334 -2.90 -13.58 -19.74
CA ARG A 334 -2.07 -14.29 -18.75
C ARG A 334 -2.88 -14.71 -17.52
N GLY A 335 -3.82 -13.87 -17.08
CA GLY A 335 -4.43 -13.99 -15.75
C GLY A 335 -3.50 -13.45 -14.66
N GLY A 336 -3.98 -13.37 -13.42
CA GLY A 336 -3.22 -12.81 -12.30
C GLY A 336 -2.80 -11.37 -12.55
N TYR A 337 -3.70 -10.57 -13.12
CA TYR A 337 -3.49 -9.15 -13.41
C TYR A 337 -4.68 -8.33 -12.95
N VAL A 338 -4.40 -7.29 -12.17
CA VAL A 338 -5.34 -6.27 -11.76
C VAL A 338 -5.00 -4.99 -12.51
N ALA A 339 -5.90 -4.56 -13.39
CA ALA A 339 -5.73 -3.32 -14.14
C ALA A 339 -5.88 -2.14 -13.20
N ALA A 340 -4.86 -1.30 -13.16
CA ALA A 340 -4.81 -0.03 -12.46
C ALA A 340 -3.82 0.87 -13.19
N LEU A 341 -3.85 2.16 -12.91
CA LEU A 341 -2.70 3.01 -13.22
C LEU A 341 -1.46 2.56 -12.44
N ASP A 342 -0.30 3.01 -12.88
CA ASP A 342 0.98 2.71 -12.25
C ASP A 342 1.24 3.50 -10.96
N HIS A 343 0.28 4.32 -10.51
CA HIS A 343 0.17 4.94 -9.20
C HIS A 343 -1.23 5.61 -9.07
N HIS A 344 -1.46 6.39 -8.02
CA HIS A 344 -2.60 7.33 -7.91
C HIS A 344 -2.79 8.16 -9.18
N VAL A 345 -4.05 8.44 -9.51
CA VAL A 345 -4.41 9.33 -10.63
C VAL A 345 -3.88 10.74 -10.34
N PRO A 346 -2.95 11.28 -11.15
CA PRO A 346 -2.26 12.53 -10.85
C PRO A 346 -3.18 13.74 -11.02
N GLN A 347 -2.89 14.81 -10.28
CA GLN A 347 -3.53 16.11 -10.48
C GLN A 347 -3.38 16.59 -11.94
N GLY A 348 -4.40 17.25 -12.46
CA GLY A 348 -4.37 17.83 -13.82
C GLY A 348 -4.78 16.88 -14.93
N VAL A 349 -5.09 15.61 -14.63
CA VAL A 349 -5.75 14.70 -15.58
C VAL A 349 -7.18 15.20 -15.85
N PRO A 350 -7.56 15.53 -17.09
CA PRO A 350 -8.92 15.94 -17.41
C PRO A 350 -9.95 14.85 -17.11
N LEU A 351 -11.14 15.22 -16.65
CA LEU A 351 -12.22 14.28 -16.32
C LEU A 351 -12.59 13.38 -17.52
N GLU A 352 -12.65 13.97 -18.71
CA GLU A 352 -12.98 13.24 -19.94
C GLU A 352 -11.91 12.19 -20.31
N ASN A 353 -10.64 12.45 -19.99
CA ASN A 353 -9.57 11.48 -20.20
C ASN A 353 -9.74 10.28 -19.25
N TYR A 354 -10.08 10.52 -17.99
CA TYR A 354 -10.33 9.45 -17.03
C TYR A 354 -11.59 8.64 -17.38
N LYS A 355 -12.69 9.30 -17.81
CA LYS A 355 -13.90 8.63 -18.33
C LYS A 355 -13.58 7.75 -19.53
N HIS A 356 -12.76 8.25 -20.48
CA HIS A 356 -12.33 7.48 -21.64
C HIS A 356 -11.54 6.24 -21.19
N TYR A 357 -10.55 6.41 -20.31
CA TYR A 357 -9.78 5.31 -19.73
C TYR A 357 -10.66 4.22 -19.09
N CYS A 358 -11.59 4.59 -18.19
CA CYS A 358 -12.53 3.63 -17.58
C CYS A 358 -13.40 2.93 -18.61
N SER A 359 -13.94 3.67 -19.59
CA SER A 359 -14.77 3.11 -20.67
C SER A 359 -14.01 2.08 -21.50
N ARG A 360 -12.74 2.36 -21.84
CA ARG A 360 -11.89 1.45 -22.63
C ARG A 360 -11.55 0.16 -21.89
N LEU A 361 -11.41 0.19 -20.57
CA LEU A 361 -11.21 -1.03 -19.78
C LEU A 361 -12.41 -2.00 -19.84
N LEU A 362 -13.63 -1.48 -20.04
CA LEU A 362 -14.83 -2.30 -20.27
C LEU A 362 -14.77 -3.12 -21.57
N ASP A 363 -13.93 -2.75 -22.53
CA ASP A 363 -13.75 -3.53 -23.76
C ASP A 363 -12.95 -4.82 -23.51
N TYR A 364 -12.13 -4.85 -22.45
CA TYR A 364 -11.21 -5.95 -22.13
C TYR A 364 -11.78 -6.97 -21.14
N GLY A 365 -13.04 -6.80 -20.77
CA GLY A 365 -13.76 -7.67 -19.86
C GLY A 365 -15.02 -6.96 -19.37
N LYS A 366 -15.98 -7.71 -18.80
CA LYS A 366 -17.03 -7.04 -18.05
C LYS A 366 -16.36 -6.41 -16.82
N ALA A 367 -16.50 -5.09 -16.63
CA ALA A 367 -16.11 -4.53 -15.34
C ALA A 367 -16.82 -5.27 -14.21
N ASN A 368 -16.06 -5.41 -13.14
CA ASN A 368 -16.53 -5.65 -11.79
C ASN A 368 -17.72 -4.72 -11.51
N LYS A 369 -18.84 -5.22 -10.97
CA LYS A 369 -20.04 -4.41 -10.74
C LYS A 369 -20.15 -4.07 -9.26
N SER A 370 -20.15 -2.78 -8.94
CA SER A 370 -20.55 -2.31 -7.61
C SER A 370 -21.99 -2.76 -7.32
N THR A 371 -22.19 -3.42 -6.19
CA THR A 371 -23.48 -3.84 -5.65
C THR A 371 -24.16 -2.75 -4.83
N ARG A 372 -23.51 -1.59 -4.67
CA ARG A 372 -24.05 -0.41 -3.98
C ARG A 372 -25.09 0.36 -4.81
N PHE A 373 -25.31 0.01 -6.09
CA PHE A 373 -26.25 0.67 -7.01
C PHE A 373 -27.44 -0.19 -7.44
#